data_AF-A0A971TEP1-F1
#
_entry.id   AF-A0A971TEP1-F1
#
_cell.length_a   1.000
_cell.length_b   1.000
_cell.length_c   1.000
_cell.angle_alpha   90.00
_cell.angle_beta   90.00
_cell.angle_gamma   90.00
#
_symmetry.space_group_name_H-M   'P 1'
#
loop_
_entity.id
_entity.type
_entity.pdbx_description
1 polymer ?
#
loop_
_entity_poly.entity_id
_entity_poly.type
_entity_poly.pdbx_seq_one_letter_code
_entity_poly.pdbx_strand_id
1 'polypeptide(L)'
;MTGLLGQIEAFILTLVLGLLTGTIFHFYQELIRAARVSRYVLYLLDFSLWIIIIALVFLGMLFINQGEMRIYVLVALVLGIIIYYRRFASRLDAAISHLAGVIVAVVTAIVRNIKKALLWAKNIMAKLKPHPKDPPADLED
;
A
#
# COMPACT_ATOMS: atom_id res chain seq x y z
N MET A 1 -12.37 -25.30 -27.54
CA MET A 1 -12.61 -24.67 -28.86
C MET A 1 -11.64 -23.50 -29.04
N THR A 2 -10.40 -23.74 -29.47
CA THR A 2 -9.37 -22.69 -29.60
C THR A 2 -9.46 -22.00 -30.96
N GLY A 3 -10.51 -21.19 -31.15
CA GLY A 3 -10.64 -20.31 -32.31
C GLY A 3 -9.86 -19.00 -32.13
N LEU A 4 -9.55 -18.32 -33.23
CA LEU A 4 -8.90 -16.98 -33.28
C LEU A 4 -9.54 -15.98 -32.30
N LEU A 5 -10.87 -16.02 -32.16
CA LEU A 5 -11.62 -15.19 -31.20
C LEU A 5 -11.21 -15.40 -29.74
N GLY A 6 -10.99 -16.65 -29.31
CA GLY A 6 -10.55 -16.94 -27.94
C GLY A 6 -9.12 -16.48 -27.67
N GLN A 7 -8.24 -16.51 -28.68
CA GLN A 7 -6.89 -15.95 -28.55
C GLN A 7 -6.90 -14.42 -28.44
N ILE A 8 -7.77 -13.75 -29.21
CA ILE A 8 -7.95 -12.29 -29.14
C ILE A 8 -8.54 -11.88 -27.78
N GLU A 9 -9.53 -12.61 -27.28
CA GLU A 9 -10.12 -12.37 -25.96
C GLU A 9 -9.08 -12.51 -24.85
N ALA A 10 -8.32 -13.62 -24.85
CA ALA A 10 -7.25 -13.83 -23.87
C ALA A 10 -6.17 -12.73 -23.94
N PHE A 11 -5.83 -12.27 -25.14
CA PHE A 11 -4.89 -11.17 -25.34
C PHE A 11 -5.42 -9.86 -24.75
N ILE A 12 -6.67 -9.50 -25.03
CA ILE A 12 -7.29 -8.27 -24.51
C ILE A 12 -7.41 -8.32 -22.98
N LEU A 13 -7.86 -9.43 -22.41
CA LEU A 13 -7.97 -9.60 -20.97
C LEU A 13 -6.59 -9.50 -20.29
N THR A 14 -5.56 -10.08 -20.90
CA THR A 14 -4.18 -9.97 -20.41
C THR A 14 -3.66 -8.53 -20.48
N LEU A 15 -4.00 -7.80 -21.55
CA LEU A 15 -3.63 -6.40 -21.71
C LEU A 15 -4.31 -5.51 -20.66
N VAL A 16 -5.60 -5.75 -20.38
CA VAL A 16 -6.35 -5.07 -19.31
C VAL A 16 -5.75 -5.37 -17.94
N LEU A 17 -5.38 -6.64 -17.69
CA LEU A 17 -4.74 -7.05 -16.44
C LEU A 17 -3.40 -6.33 -16.24
N GLY A 18 -2.59 -6.20 -17.30
CA GLY A 18 -1.34 -5.43 -17.27
C GLY A 18 -1.57 -3.94 -17.01
N LEU A 19 -2.61 -3.34 -17.61
CA LEU A 19 -2.96 -1.94 -17.37
C LEU A 19 -3.41 -1.68 -15.93
N LEU A 20 -4.23 -2.58 -15.37
CA LEU A 20 -4.65 -2.52 -13.97
C LEU A 20 -3.45 -2.62 -13.03
N THR A 21 -2.56 -3.59 -13.30
CA THR A 21 -1.34 -3.81 -12.52
C THR A 21 -0.44 -2.58 -12.54
N GLY A 22 -0.20 -1.99 -13.72
CA GLY A 22 0.60 -0.76 -13.86
C GLY A 22 -0.01 0.44 -13.13
N THR A 23 -1.35 0.56 -13.14
CA THR A 23 -2.06 1.62 -12.42
C THR A 23 -1.89 1.48 -10.91
N ILE A 24 -2.01 0.27 -10.37
CA ILE A 24 -1.80 -0.02 -8.94
C ILE A 24 -0.36 0.33 -8.54
N PHE A 25 0.62 -0.03 -9.37
CA PHE A 25 2.03 0.23 -9.10
C PHE A 25 2.34 1.74 -9.06
N HIS A 26 1.81 2.50 -10.02
CA HIS A 26 2.02 3.95 -10.07
C HIS A 26 1.38 4.67 -8.88
N PHE A 27 0.14 4.30 -8.53
CA PHE A 27 -0.53 4.84 -7.35
C PHE A 27 0.26 4.57 -6.07
N TYR A 28 0.78 3.36 -5.93
CA TYR A 28 1.60 2.99 -4.78
C TYR A 28 2.92 3.77 -4.70
N GLN A 29 3.59 3.96 -5.84
CA GLN A 29 4.87 4.67 -5.90
C GLN A 29 4.72 6.16 -5.55
N GLU A 30 3.64 6.79 -6.01
CA GLU A 30 3.28 8.14 -5.59
C GLU A 30 2.89 8.22 -4.11
N LEU A 31 2.15 7.24 -3.59
CA LEU A 31 1.79 7.16 -2.18
C LEU A 31 3.03 7.12 -1.28
N ILE A 32 4.05 6.33 -1.63
CA ILE A 32 5.31 6.27 -0.89
C ILE A 32 6.07 7.60 -0.98
N ARG A 33 6.12 8.20 -2.17
CA ARG A 33 6.83 9.47 -2.38
C ARG A 33 6.21 10.60 -1.56
N ALA A 34 4.87 10.65 -1.49
CA ALA A 34 4.13 11.63 -0.71
C ALA A 34 4.27 11.39 0.82
N ALA A 35 4.27 10.13 1.25
CA ALA A 35 4.27 9.78 2.67
C ALA A 35 5.63 9.91 3.37
N ARG A 36 6.72 10.22 2.65
CA ARG A 36 8.11 10.30 3.19
C ARG A 36 8.44 9.14 4.14
N VAL A 37 8.08 7.94 3.69
CA VAL A 37 8.09 6.71 4.49
C VAL A 37 9.53 6.34 4.88
N SER A 38 9.75 5.91 6.12
CA SER A 38 11.07 5.47 6.58
C SER A 38 11.48 4.16 5.88
N ARG A 39 12.80 3.92 5.76
CA ARG A 39 13.36 2.83 4.97
C ARG A 39 12.76 1.45 5.31
N TYR A 40 12.50 1.16 6.58
CA TYR A 40 11.91 -0.11 7.03
C TYR A 40 10.44 -0.27 6.66
N VAL A 41 9.64 0.79 6.77
CA VAL A 41 8.22 0.76 6.41
C VAL A 41 8.07 0.67 4.89
N LEU A 42 9.02 1.23 4.14
CA LEU A 42 9.11 1.13 2.69
C LEU A 42 9.29 -0.34 2.24
N TYR A 43 10.22 -1.09 2.87
CA TYR A 43 10.38 -2.52 2.59
C TYR A 43 9.12 -3.34 2.91
N LEU A 44 8.44 -3.05 4.02
CA LEU A 44 7.22 -3.77 4.39
C LEU A 44 6.08 -3.51 3.40
N LEU A 45 5.89 -2.25 3.01
CA LEU A 45 4.90 -1.87 2.00
C LEU A 45 5.24 -2.48 0.65
N ASP A 46 6.52 -2.55 0.28
CA ASP A 46 6.94 -3.04 -1.05
C ASP A 46 6.72 -4.55 -1.13
N PHE A 47 7.10 -5.27 -0.08
CA PHE A 47 6.81 -6.69 0.05
C PHE A 47 5.31 -7.00 -0.03
N SER A 48 4.47 -6.22 0.66
CA SER A 48 3.01 -6.43 0.64
C SER A 48 2.38 -6.07 -0.71
N LEU A 49 2.83 -5.01 -1.38
CA LEU A 49 2.40 -4.71 -2.75
C LEU A 49 2.80 -5.83 -3.72
N TRP A 50 4.05 -6.30 -3.64
CA TRP A 50 4.54 -7.36 -4.50
C TRP A 50 3.71 -8.64 -4.35
N ILE A 51 3.32 -9.02 -3.13
CA ILE A 51 2.42 -10.16 -2.91
C ILE A 51 1.07 -9.95 -3.59
N ILE A 52 0.48 -8.76 -3.47
CA ILE A 52 -0.82 -8.44 -4.08
C ILE A 52 -0.72 -8.46 -5.62
N ILE A 53 0.35 -7.89 -6.19
CA ILE A 53 0.62 -7.86 -7.63
C ILE A 53 0.80 -9.27 -8.16
N ILE A 54 1.64 -10.08 -7.50
CA ILE A 54 1.87 -11.48 -7.89
C ILE A 54 0.55 -12.25 -7.83
N ALA A 55 -0.22 -12.12 -6.75
CA ALA A 55 -1.51 -12.80 -6.61
C ALA A 55 -2.50 -12.37 -7.69
N LEU A 56 -2.62 -11.06 -7.96
CA LEU A 56 -3.52 -10.51 -8.98
C LEU A 56 -3.16 -11.00 -10.39
N VAL A 57 -1.88 -10.91 -10.75
CA VAL A 57 -1.39 -11.34 -12.06
C VAL A 57 -1.54 -12.86 -12.21
N PHE A 58 -1.22 -13.62 -11.16
CA PHE A 58 -1.35 -15.07 -11.15
C PHE A 58 -2.81 -15.52 -11.28
N LEU A 59 -3.73 -14.94 -10.50
CA LEU A 59 -5.17 -15.27 -10.58
C LEU A 59 -5.75 -14.91 -11.95
N GLY A 60 -5.39 -13.75 -12.49
CA GLY A 60 -5.81 -13.35 -13.83
C GLY A 60 -5.29 -14.29 -14.90
N MET A 61 -4.02 -14.72 -14.81
CA MET A 61 -3.46 -15.74 -15.70
C MET A 61 -4.19 -17.08 -15.59
N LEU A 62 -4.52 -17.52 -14.37
CA LEU A 62 -5.20 -18.79 -14.11
C LEU A 62 -6.61 -18.77 -14.70
N PHE A 63 -7.31 -17.63 -14.59
CA PHE A 63 -8.64 -17.43 -15.16
C PHE A 63 -8.64 -17.34 -16.69
N ILE A 64 -7.63 -16.68 -17.28
CA ILE A 64 -7.59 -16.40 -18.72
C ILE A 64 -7.00 -17.57 -19.52
N ASN A 65 -5.94 -18.20 -19.00
CA ASN A 65 -5.17 -19.23 -19.72
C ASN A 65 -5.22 -20.61 -19.06
N GLN A 66 -6.15 -20.86 -18.12
CA GLN A 66 -6.26 -22.12 -17.37
C GLN A 66 -4.96 -22.53 -16.65
N GLY A 67 -4.07 -21.56 -16.38
CA GLY A 67 -2.77 -21.82 -15.74
C GLY A 67 -1.64 -22.31 -16.67
N GLU A 68 -1.83 -22.37 -18.00
CA GLU A 68 -0.72 -22.57 -18.92
C GLU A 68 0.13 -21.28 -18.99
N MET A 69 1.29 -21.28 -18.32
CA MET A 69 2.25 -20.18 -18.30
C MET A 69 2.86 -19.95 -19.70
N ARG A 70 2.16 -19.20 -20.55
CA ARG A 70 2.62 -18.81 -21.89
C ARG A 70 3.41 -17.51 -21.83
N ILE A 71 4.64 -17.52 -22.33
CA ILE A 71 5.62 -16.41 -22.33
C ILE A 71 5.04 -15.07 -22.84
N TYR A 72 4.05 -15.09 -23.72
CA TYR A 72 3.40 -13.89 -24.27
C TYR A 72 2.71 -13.01 -23.21
N VAL A 73 2.29 -13.59 -22.08
CA VAL A 73 1.66 -12.84 -20.98
C VAL A 73 2.69 -11.98 -20.23
N LEU A 74 3.88 -12.52 -19.99
CA LEU A 74 5.00 -11.77 -19.40
C LEU A 74 5.42 -10.62 -20.33
N VAL A 75 5.48 -10.88 -21.64
CA VAL A 75 5.79 -9.86 -22.65
C VAL A 75 4.71 -8.77 -22.67
N ALA A 76 3.42 -9.12 -22.61
CA ALA A 76 2.31 -8.17 -22.58
C ALA A 76 2.31 -7.31 -21.31
N LEU A 77 2.65 -7.89 -20.15
CA LEU A 77 2.77 -7.16 -18.89
C LEU A 77 3.88 -6.11 -18.96
N VAL A 78 5.07 -6.50 -19.45
CA VAL A 78 6.22 -5.59 -19.63
C VAL A 78 5.87 -4.48 -20.61
N LEU A 79 5.20 -4.80 -21.73
CA LEU A 79 4.77 -3.80 -22.71
C LEU A 79 3.76 -2.80 -22.11
N GLY A 80 2.79 -3.29 -21.33
CA GLY A 80 1.79 -2.46 -20.66
C GLY A 80 2.41 -1.45 -19.69
N ILE A 81 3.41 -1.89 -18.90
CA ILE A 81 4.17 -1.03 -17.98
C ILE A 81 4.90 0.08 -18.77
N ILE A 82 5.55 -0.28 -19.88
CA ILE A 82 6.29 0.68 -20.72
C ILE A 82 5.36 1.73 -21.32
N ILE A 83 4.19 1.33 -21.83
CA ILE A 83 3.21 2.24 -22.43
C ILE A 83 2.61 3.19 -21.38
N TYR A 84 2.27 2.68 -20.21
CA TYR A 84 1.73 3.47 -19.11
C TYR A 84 2.69 4.59 -18.70
N TYR A 85 3.95 4.24 -18.43
CA TYR A 85 4.96 5.21 -18.00
C TYR A 85 5.31 6.24 -19.07
N ARG A 86 5.29 5.86 -20.36
CA ARG A 86 5.61 6.79 -21.45
C ARG A 86 4.49 7.77 -21.80
N ARG A 87 3.22 7.39 -21.65
CA ARG A 87 2.09 8.13 -22.24
C ARG A 87 1.12 8.71 -21.21
N PHE A 88 0.95 8.04 -20.07
CA PHE A 88 -0.11 8.35 -19.11
C PHE A 88 0.41 8.91 -17.79
N ALA A 89 1.61 8.52 -17.35
CA ALA A 89 2.20 9.02 -16.09
C ALA A 89 2.20 10.56 -16.02
N SER A 90 2.65 11.25 -17.07
CA SER A 90 2.74 12.72 -17.07
C SER A 90 1.39 13.45 -16.96
N ARG A 91 0.27 12.81 -17.35
CA ARG A 91 -1.07 13.41 -17.27
C ARG A 91 -1.75 13.12 -15.95
N LEU A 92 -1.44 11.98 -15.34
CA LEU A 92 -2.09 11.50 -14.12
C LEU A 92 -1.34 11.90 -12.85
N ASP A 93 -0.07 12.29 -12.95
CA ASP A 93 0.78 12.78 -11.84
C ASP A 93 0.06 13.81 -10.95
N ALA A 94 -0.65 14.77 -11.55
CA ALA A 94 -1.32 15.83 -10.80
C ALA A 94 -2.54 15.32 -9.99
N ALA A 95 -3.30 14.37 -10.55
CA ALA A 95 -4.48 13.81 -9.89
C ALA A 95 -4.09 12.82 -8.79
N ILE A 96 -3.08 12.00 -9.07
CA ILE A 96 -2.60 10.96 -8.15
C ILE A 96 -1.88 11.61 -6.95
N SER A 97 -1.06 12.64 -7.17
CA SER A 97 -0.38 13.35 -6.09
C SER A 97 -1.35 14.05 -5.13
N HIS A 98 -2.45 14.60 -5.64
CA HIS A 98 -3.48 15.23 -4.82
C HIS A 98 -4.22 14.21 -3.94
N LEU A 99 -4.56 13.04 -4.49
CA LEU A 99 -5.18 11.95 -3.74
C LEU A 99 -4.22 11.37 -2.68
N ALA A 100 -2.95 11.18 -3.04
CA ALA A 100 -1.92 10.73 -2.11
C ALA A 100 -1.74 11.71 -0.93
N GLY A 101 -1.72 13.02 -1.20
CA GLY A 101 -1.67 14.05 -0.17
C GLY A 101 -2.84 14.00 0.82
N VAL A 102 -4.06 13.77 0.32
CA VAL A 102 -5.26 13.63 1.17
C VAL A 102 -5.14 12.42 2.09
N ILE A 103 -4.73 11.27 1.56
CA ILE A 103 -4.58 10.04 2.35
C ILE A 103 -3.53 10.23 3.45
N VAL A 104 -2.38 10.81 3.12
CA VAL A 104 -1.30 11.08 4.10
C VAL A 104 -1.77 12.04 5.20
N ALA A 105 -2.54 13.08 4.84
CA ALA A 105 -3.08 14.02 5.81
C ALA A 105 -4.04 13.34 6.80
N VAL A 106 -4.92 12.47 6.30
CA VAL A 106 -5.88 11.70 7.12
C VAL A 106 -5.14 10.78 8.08
N VAL A 107 -4.18 9.98 7.59
CA VAL A 107 -3.40 9.06 8.42
C VAL A 107 -2.62 9.82 9.50
N THR A 108 -1.97 10.92 9.15
CA THR A 108 -1.20 11.74 10.10
C THR A 108 -2.10 12.36 11.18
N ALA A 109 -3.31 12.79 10.81
CA ALA A 109 -4.29 13.32 11.74
C ALA A 109 -4.74 12.25 12.75
N ILE A 110 -5.03 11.04 12.28
CA ILE A 110 -5.42 9.91 13.13
C ILE A 110 -4.30 9.57 14.12
N VAL A 111 -3.07 9.41 13.62
CA VAL A 111 -1.91 9.08 14.47
C VAL A 111 -1.66 10.15 15.53
N ARG A 112 -1.78 11.43 15.15
CA ARG A 112 -1.61 12.54 16.10
C ARG A 112 -2.68 12.53 17.19
N ASN A 113 -3.93 12.24 16.83
CA ASN A 113 -5.03 12.15 17.80
C ASN A 113 -4.84 10.97 18.76
N ILE A 114 -4.40 9.81 18.25
CA ILE A 114 -4.08 8.65 19.10
C ILE A 114 -2.94 8.99 20.07
N LYS A 115 -1.84 9.58 19.59
CA LYS A 115 -0.72 9.98 20.46
C LYS A 115 -1.16 10.96 21.55
N LYS A 116 -1.98 11.96 21.19
CA LYS A 116 -2.53 12.91 22.17
C LYS A 116 -3.40 12.22 23.22
N ALA A 117 -4.29 11.32 22.81
CA ALA A 117 -5.14 10.55 23.72
C ALA A 117 -4.30 9.68 24.67
N LEU A 118 -3.23 9.05 24.16
CA LEU A 118 -2.35 8.18 24.94
C LEU A 118 -1.49 8.96 25.94
N LEU A 119 -0.98 10.14 25.55
CA LEU A 119 -0.26 11.05 26.45
C LEU A 119 -1.18 11.61 27.54
N TRP A 120 -2.42 11.97 27.19
CA TRP A 120 -3.42 12.40 28.16
C TRP A 120 -3.75 11.29 29.16
N ALA A 121 -3.96 10.05 28.69
CA ALA A 121 -4.19 8.90 29.57
C ALA A 121 -3.00 8.62 30.50
N LYS A 122 -1.76 8.72 30.00
CA LYS A 122 -0.55 8.61 30.82
C LYS A 122 -0.46 9.70 31.90
N ASN A 123 -0.79 10.94 31.56
CA ASN A 123 -0.80 12.04 32.53
C ASN A 123 -1.86 11.85 33.63
N ILE A 124 -3.00 11.25 33.31
CA ILE A 124 -4.02 10.88 34.31
C ILE A 124 -3.52 9.77 35.22
N MET A 125 -2.94 8.71 34.65
CA MET A 125 -2.37 7.62 35.44
C MET A 125 -1.24 8.09 36.37
N ALA A 126 -0.41 9.04 35.91
CA ALA A 126 0.64 9.64 36.73
C ALA A 126 0.07 10.44 37.91
N LYS A 127 -1.08 11.12 37.71
CA LYS A 127 -1.80 11.80 38.79
C LYS A 127 -2.50 10.85 39.77
N LEU A 128 -2.82 9.63 39.34
CA LEU A 128 -3.47 8.61 40.18
C LEU A 128 -2.48 7.76 40.99
N LYS A 129 -1.17 7.90 40.76
CA LYS A 129 -0.16 7.13 41.49
C LYS A 129 -0.14 7.62 42.94
N PRO A 130 -0.49 6.78 43.94
CA PRO A 130 -0.57 7.23 45.32
C PRO A 130 0.81 7.68 45.80
N HIS A 131 0.84 8.82 46.49
CA HIS A 131 2.01 9.32 47.19
C HIS A 131 2.45 8.23 48.19
N PRO A 132 3.72 7.80 48.20
CA PRO A 132 4.21 6.90 49.23
C PRO A 132 3.87 7.51 50.59
N LYS A 133 3.15 6.78 51.45
CA LYS A 133 3.02 7.19 52.85
C LYS A 133 4.42 7.17 53.44
N ASP A 134 4.91 8.32 53.89
CA ASP A 134 6.15 8.38 54.67
C ASP A 134 6.04 7.39 55.84
N PRO A 135 7.12 6.66 56.20
CA PRO A 135 7.08 5.70 57.29
C PRO A 135 6.55 6.37 58.55
N PRO A 136 5.71 5.69 59.35
CA PRO A 136 5.25 6.26 60.60
C PRO A 136 6.48 6.63 61.42
N ALA A 137 6.55 7.88 61.89
CA ALA A 137 7.59 8.36 62.79
C ALA A 137 7.68 7.37 63.95
N ASP A 138 8.68 6.53 63.88
CA ASP A 138 9.08 5.59 64.89
C ASP A 138 9.49 6.40 66.11
N LEU A 139 8.62 6.33 67.12
CA LEU A 139 8.98 6.03 68.50
C LEU A 139 10.37 6.57 68.89
N GLU A 140 10.47 7.88 69.07
CA GLU A 140 11.52 8.44 69.93
C GLU A 140 10.99 8.40 71.37
N ASP A 141 11.68 7.60 72.17
CA ASP A 141 11.48 7.33 73.61
C ASP A 141 11.48 8.59 74.49
#